data_AF-A0A9E3Z4Q6-F1
#
_entry.id   AF-A0A9E3Z4Q6-F1
#
_cell.length_a   1.000
_cell.length_b   1.000
_cell.length_c   1.000
_cell.angle_alpha   90.00
_cell.angle_beta   90.00
_cell.angle_gamma   90.00
#
_symmetry.space_group_name_H-M   'P 1'
#
loop_
_entity.id
_entity.type
_entity.pdbx_description
1 polymer ?
#
loop_
_entity_poly.entity_id
_entity_poly.type
_entity_poly.pdbx_seq_one_letter_code
_entity_poly.pdbx_strand_id
1 'polypeptide(L)'
;MTTDPTLTPRRGAAGGAAAGGGERFRNAVAAALAVRVLAERAAPDPLGLGAGVILSAVGLETAHAVDAAAETSAGGRILVQAKRGLAWSPRPGSECVKTLDQTVRQLAGGVAVDGRTRPLDPKLDRLVIAVDPSASGRVRNELRTLLEDIAAGLPEGRTPDDPPMSQAKRDLLAGLKEVAGRAWQAERQTEPLPFERLLRLVRVLVVEDGGGDAERTILADAVLAEASEAPAVWAAFMDRASTLAPGHGLADRASLQEYLDGLSFRLRAARSLRPDIERLREESDGHLAHLHRLAVIGTALGEIVVERPVAAALADTAHHGHALVVGEAGAGKSGVLHAFAQAMRAEGHDVVVLAVERPNLAPDGTPIRGLAHGLAAVLAGWPGATPGFVVVDGLDAARSDAEAAPLRHAVEALAARSGRWRVVASIRKFDLRHGRGWQRLFKGAPKAGFADAEFAAVRHVDVGRLDDAELAQAAGRHAGVRDLLGAASPSFRDLLRSPFNLRLAVELLEGGRPPTSARSARGSICSTPIGTNGYASRPTPPGGARPCSPPPSSGWRNGEAFRFLVMRSGKRALPWPGC
;
A
#
# COMPACT_ATOMS: atom_id res chain seq x y z
N MET A 1 -14.42 -9.42 -82.21
CA MET A 1 -14.97 -8.20 -82.87
C MET A 1 -15.87 -7.50 -81.87
N THR A 2 -15.86 -6.15 -81.89
CA THR A 2 -16.54 -5.13 -81.04
C THR A 2 -16.06 -5.06 -79.57
N THR A 3 -15.16 -4.16 -79.09
CA THR A 3 -15.16 -2.66 -78.92
C THR A 3 -16.41 -2.14 -78.19
N ASP A 4 -16.40 -1.42 -77.06
CA ASP A 4 -15.65 -0.18 -76.67
C ASP A 4 -15.78 0.09 -75.11
N PRO A 5 -15.50 1.27 -74.47
CA PRO A 5 -14.33 1.54 -73.62
C PRO A 5 -14.61 2.26 -72.26
N THR A 6 -13.55 2.77 -71.62
CA THR A 6 -13.47 3.86 -70.60
C THR A 6 -13.81 3.58 -69.14
N LEU A 7 -12.76 3.41 -68.32
CA LEU A 7 -12.73 3.86 -66.93
C LEU A 7 -11.40 4.56 -66.66
N THR A 8 -11.45 5.89 -66.64
CA THR A 8 -10.39 6.80 -66.22
C THR A 8 -10.04 6.53 -64.74
N PRO A 9 -8.75 6.49 -64.33
CA PRO A 9 -8.41 6.38 -62.92
C PRO A 9 -8.78 7.70 -62.22
N ARG A 10 -9.71 7.61 -61.25
CA ARG A 10 -9.96 8.70 -60.29
C ARG A 10 -8.67 8.97 -59.52
N ARG A 11 -8.23 10.23 -59.56
CA ARG A 11 -7.17 10.77 -58.69
C ARG A 11 -7.50 10.46 -57.22
N GLY A 12 -6.72 9.57 -56.61
CA GLY A 12 -6.72 9.34 -55.16
C GLY A 12 -6.16 10.56 -54.44
N ALA A 13 -6.92 11.04 -53.46
CA ALA A 13 -6.69 12.26 -52.73
C ALA A 13 -5.45 12.20 -51.83
N ALA A 14 -4.63 13.24 -51.90
CA ALA A 14 -3.61 13.56 -50.93
C ALA A 14 -4.28 14.02 -49.61
N GLY A 15 -4.52 13.10 -48.68
CA GLY A 15 -5.17 13.38 -47.39
C GLY A 15 -4.60 12.64 -46.17
N GLY A 16 -3.48 11.91 -46.30
CA GLY A 16 -3.02 10.97 -45.27
C GLY A 16 -2.12 11.53 -44.17
N ALA A 17 -1.30 12.56 -44.44
CA ALA A 17 -0.27 13.00 -43.48
C ALA A 17 -0.78 13.98 -42.41
N ALA A 18 -1.76 14.83 -42.74
CA ALA A 18 -2.29 15.83 -41.81
C ALA A 18 -3.26 15.24 -40.77
N ALA A 19 -4.06 14.24 -41.16
CA ALA A 19 -4.98 13.53 -40.26
C ALA A 19 -4.21 12.73 -39.18
N GLY A 20 -3.13 12.03 -39.57
CA GLY A 20 -2.30 11.29 -38.62
C GLY A 20 -1.54 12.17 -37.62
N GLY A 21 -1.21 13.41 -37.98
CA GLY A 21 -0.52 14.35 -37.08
C GLY A 21 -1.40 14.84 -35.93
N GLY A 22 -2.67 15.17 -36.20
CA GLY A 22 -3.61 15.61 -35.17
C GLY A 22 -3.97 14.50 -34.18
N GLU A 23 -4.20 13.28 -34.67
CA GLU A 23 -4.48 12.12 -33.84
C GLU A 23 -3.30 11.75 -32.93
N ARG A 24 -2.07 11.77 -33.48
CA ARG A 24 -0.86 11.55 -32.68
C ARG A 24 -0.70 12.59 -31.57
N PHE A 25 -1.00 13.86 -31.83
CA PHE A 25 -0.94 14.91 -30.81
C PHE A 25 -1.95 14.69 -29.69
N ARG A 26 -3.20 14.33 -30.03
CA ARG A 26 -4.22 13.93 -29.02
C ARG A 26 -3.71 12.80 -28.13
N ASN A 27 -3.13 11.77 -28.73
CA ASN A 27 -2.60 10.62 -27.99
C ASN A 27 -1.44 11.02 -27.06
N ALA A 28 -0.58 11.96 -27.48
CA ALA A 28 0.48 12.51 -26.65
C ALA A 28 -0.06 13.27 -25.42
N VAL A 29 -1.13 14.05 -25.59
CA VAL A 29 -1.79 14.74 -24.48
C VAL A 29 -2.34 13.73 -23.46
N ALA A 30 -3.04 12.69 -23.92
CA ALA A 30 -3.57 11.65 -23.04
C ALA A 30 -2.46 10.84 -22.34
N ALA A 31 -1.40 10.48 -23.06
CA ALA A 31 -0.24 9.80 -22.51
C ALA A 31 0.45 10.66 -21.43
N ALA A 32 0.59 11.96 -21.65
CA ALA A 32 1.18 12.87 -20.66
C ALA A 32 0.36 12.96 -19.37
N LEU A 33 -0.97 12.96 -19.48
CA LEU A 33 -1.86 12.90 -18.32
C LEU A 33 -1.75 11.55 -17.59
N ALA A 34 -1.67 10.43 -18.33
CA ALA A 34 -1.48 9.09 -17.75
C ALA A 34 -0.17 8.97 -16.95
N VAL A 35 0.93 9.51 -17.47
CA VAL A 35 2.21 9.56 -16.76
C VAL A 35 2.09 10.32 -15.44
N ARG A 36 1.33 11.42 -15.40
CA ARG A 36 1.11 12.19 -14.17
C ARG A 36 0.24 11.47 -13.14
N VAL A 37 -0.78 10.73 -13.57
CA VAL A 37 -1.58 9.83 -12.71
C VAL A 37 -0.66 8.76 -12.09
N LEU A 38 0.16 8.09 -12.91
CA LEU A 38 1.13 7.10 -12.44
C LEU A 38 2.28 7.68 -11.59
N ALA A 39 2.55 8.96 -11.68
CA ALA A 39 3.57 9.61 -10.87
C ALA A 39 3.00 10.24 -9.58
N GLU A 40 1.66 10.25 -9.40
CA GLU A 40 0.96 11.06 -8.37
C GLU A 40 1.48 12.50 -8.35
N ARG A 41 1.65 13.06 -9.55
CA ARG A 41 2.10 14.43 -9.74
C ARG A 41 0.89 15.36 -9.76
N ALA A 42 1.15 16.60 -9.33
CA ALA A 42 0.18 17.66 -9.46
C ALA A 42 -0.23 17.86 -10.93
N ALA A 43 -1.46 18.34 -11.11
CA ALA A 43 -1.90 18.88 -12.38
C ALA A 43 -0.89 19.94 -12.87
N PRO A 44 -0.66 20.09 -14.20
CA PRO A 44 0.27 21.09 -14.71
C PRO A 44 0.00 22.50 -14.15
N ASP A 45 1.06 23.22 -13.74
CA ASP A 45 0.94 24.54 -13.11
C ASP A 45 0.08 25.55 -13.90
N PRO A 46 0.11 25.60 -15.26
CA PRO A 46 -0.77 26.47 -16.03
C PRO A 46 -2.27 26.21 -15.82
N LEU A 47 -2.65 25.06 -15.26
CA LEU A 47 -4.04 24.79 -14.90
C LEU A 47 -4.47 25.56 -13.65
N GLY A 48 -3.55 25.98 -12.78
CA GLY A 48 -3.87 26.81 -11.61
C GLY A 48 -4.86 26.12 -10.65
N LEU A 49 -4.72 24.82 -10.43
CA LEU A 49 -5.51 24.03 -9.47
C LEU A 49 -4.82 23.93 -8.09
N GLY A 50 -3.59 24.43 -7.96
CA GLY A 50 -2.78 24.36 -6.75
C GLY A 50 -1.86 23.14 -6.72
N ALA A 51 -0.68 23.30 -6.11
CA ALA A 51 0.37 22.28 -6.12
C ALA A 51 0.02 20.97 -5.39
N GLY A 52 -1.03 20.97 -4.57
CA GLY A 52 -1.53 19.78 -3.85
C GLY A 52 -2.56 18.96 -4.62
N VAL A 53 -3.07 19.44 -5.75
CA VAL A 53 -4.11 18.75 -6.53
C VAL A 53 -3.46 17.82 -7.55
N ILE A 54 -3.54 16.51 -7.29
CA ILE A 54 -2.97 15.46 -8.16
C ILE A 54 -4.01 14.92 -9.13
N LEU A 55 -3.54 14.36 -10.25
CA LEU A 55 -4.42 13.64 -11.18
C LEU A 55 -4.69 12.22 -10.67
N SER A 56 -5.95 11.81 -10.62
CA SER A 56 -6.38 10.50 -10.09
C SER A 56 -6.77 9.51 -11.19
N ALA A 57 -7.28 9.99 -12.32
CA ALA A 57 -7.66 9.16 -13.46
C ALA A 57 -7.56 9.93 -14.78
N VAL A 58 -7.45 9.21 -15.90
CA VAL A 58 -7.33 9.76 -17.25
C VAL A 58 -8.09 8.90 -18.27
N GLY A 59 -8.61 9.50 -19.33
CA GLY A 59 -9.20 8.74 -20.43
C GLY A 59 -9.39 9.56 -21.69
N LEU A 60 -9.77 8.87 -22.77
CA LEU A 60 -10.28 9.49 -23.99
C LEU A 60 -11.80 9.42 -23.95
N GLU A 61 -12.46 10.57 -23.87
CA GLU A 61 -13.88 10.62 -23.56
C GLU A 61 -14.70 11.24 -24.71
N THR A 62 -15.56 10.45 -25.34
CA THR A 62 -16.56 10.99 -26.29
C THR A 62 -17.86 11.43 -25.64
N ALA A 63 -18.18 10.99 -24.41
CA ALA A 63 -19.44 11.38 -23.76
C ALA A 63 -19.55 12.90 -23.56
N HIS A 64 -18.42 13.59 -23.42
CA HIS A 64 -18.30 15.05 -23.35
C HIS A 64 -17.73 15.69 -24.63
N ALA A 65 -17.60 14.93 -25.72
CA ALA A 65 -16.96 15.35 -26.97
C ALA A 65 -15.57 16.00 -26.74
N VAL A 66 -14.75 15.39 -25.88
CA VAL A 66 -13.39 15.82 -25.55
C VAL A 66 -12.34 14.96 -26.23
N ASP A 67 -11.18 15.54 -26.47
CA ASP A 67 -10.02 14.83 -26.99
C ASP A 67 -9.32 14.03 -25.87
N ALA A 68 -9.37 14.50 -24.62
CA ALA A 68 -8.95 13.76 -23.42
C ALA A 68 -9.66 14.31 -22.18
N ALA A 69 -9.73 13.51 -21.11
CA ALA A 69 -10.26 13.91 -19.81
C ALA A 69 -9.37 13.40 -18.68
N ALA A 70 -9.36 14.13 -17.56
CA ALA A 70 -8.76 13.67 -16.31
C ALA A 70 -9.60 14.04 -15.09
N GLU A 71 -9.47 13.25 -14.03
CA GLU A 71 -9.98 13.54 -12.69
C GLU A 71 -8.86 14.01 -11.78
N THR A 72 -9.24 14.77 -10.75
CA THR A 72 -8.31 15.24 -9.72
C THR A 72 -8.68 14.72 -8.34
N SER A 73 -7.69 14.67 -7.43
CA SER A 73 -7.90 14.32 -6.03
C SER A 73 -8.87 15.24 -5.28
N ALA A 74 -9.15 16.43 -5.82
CA ALA A 74 -10.13 17.37 -5.27
C ALA A 74 -11.57 17.13 -5.79
N GLY A 75 -11.81 16.07 -6.57
CA GLY A 75 -13.11 15.79 -7.18
C GLY A 75 -13.43 16.65 -8.42
N GLY A 76 -12.39 17.25 -8.99
CA GLY A 76 -12.47 18.10 -10.19
C GLY A 76 -12.29 17.33 -11.49
N ARG A 77 -12.75 17.94 -12.59
CA ARG A 77 -12.67 17.42 -13.96
C ARG A 77 -11.82 18.34 -14.84
N ILE A 78 -10.90 17.75 -15.59
CA ILE A 78 -10.12 18.45 -16.61
C ILE A 78 -10.57 17.90 -17.95
N LEU A 79 -11.18 18.75 -18.77
CA LEU A 79 -11.72 18.41 -20.09
C LEU A 79 -10.85 19.06 -21.16
N VAL A 80 -10.27 18.28 -22.07
CA VAL A 80 -9.21 18.74 -22.97
C VAL A 80 -9.65 18.69 -24.43
N GLN A 81 -9.37 19.77 -25.16
CA GLN A 81 -9.39 19.85 -26.63
C GLN A 81 -7.94 19.95 -27.11
N ALA A 82 -7.47 18.98 -27.88
CA ALA A 82 -6.10 18.90 -28.35
C ALA A 82 -6.03 19.31 -29.83
N LYS A 83 -5.41 20.45 -30.12
CA LYS A 83 -5.32 21.01 -31.47
C LYS A 83 -3.90 21.34 -31.88
N ARG A 84 -3.42 20.66 -32.92
CA ARG A 84 -2.11 20.91 -33.52
C ARG A 84 -2.13 22.16 -34.41
N GLY A 85 -1.13 23.04 -34.29
CA GLY A 85 -0.95 24.23 -35.11
C GLY A 85 -2.06 25.27 -34.96
N LEU A 86 -2.73 25.33 -33.80
CA LEU A 86 -3.92 26.17 -33.62
C LEU A 86 -3.58 27.66 -33.80
N ALA A 87 -4.25 28.30 -34.75
CA ALA A 87 -4.13 29.72 -35.02
C ALA A 87 -5.39 30.47 -34.60
N TRP A 88 -5.24 31.61 -33.93
CA TRP A 88 -6.38 32.46 -33.58
C TRP A 88 -7.04 33.02 -34.85
N SER A 89 -8.35 32.77 -35.00
CA SER A 89 -9.15 33.33 -36.10
C SER A 89 -10.63 33.30 -35.70
N PRO A 90 -11.30 34.46 -35.57
CA PRO A 90 -12.73 34.52 -35.23
C PRO A 90 -13.65 34.20 -36.42
N ARG A 91 -13.09 33.89 -37.60
CA ARG A 91 -13.87 33.58 -38.80
C ARG A 91 -14.70 32.31 -38.59
N PRO A 92 -16.00 32.30 -38.95
CA PRO A 92 -16.81 31.10 -38.91
C PRO A 92 -16.14 29.92 -39.63
N GLY A 93 -16.19 28.73 -39.01
CA GLY A 93 -15.58 27.52 -39.56
C GLY A 93 -14.06 27.38 -39.38
N SER A 94 -13.38 28.36 -38.79
CA SER A 94 -11.98 28.20 -38.39
C SER A 94 -11.82 27.12 -37.32
N GLU A 95 -10.66 26.47 -37.25
CA GLU A 95 -10.37 25.49 -36.19
C GLU A 95 -10.43 26.10 -34.79
N CYS A 96 -10.09 27.39 -34.65
CA CYS A 96 -10.24 28.12 -33.39
C CYS A 96 -11.70 28.26 -32.96
N VAL A 97 -12.60 28.63 -33.89
CA VAL A 97 -14.03 28.72 -33.61
C VAL A 97 -14.59 27.35 -33.25
N LYS A 98 -14.28 26.29 -34.01
CA LYS A 98 -14.75 24.93 -33.68
C LYS A 98 -14.30 24.48 -32.29
N THR A 99 -13.06 24.78 -31.92
CA THR A 99 -12.51 24.43 -30.59
C THR A 99 -13.24 25.19 -29.47
N LEU A 100 -13.54 26.46 -29.69
CA LEU A 100 -14.31 27.27 -28.75
C LEU A 100 -15.78 26.80 -28.68
N ASP A 101 -16.40 26.41 -29.79
CA ASP A 101 -17.74 25.83 -29.81
C ASP A 101 -17.81 24.57 -28.95
N GLN A 102 -16.82 23.66 -29.09
CA GLN A 102 -16.71 22.46 -28.25
C GLN A 102 -16.52 22.79 -26.77
N THR A 103 -15.70 23.81 -26.47
CA THR A 103 -15.45 24.27 -25.10
C THR A 103 -16.73 24.85 -24.47
N VAL A 104 -17.52 25.61 -25.22
CA VAL A 104 -18.79 26.19 -24.76
C VAL A 104 -19.85 25.11 -24.59
N ARG A 105 -19.88 24.08 -25.46
CA ARG A 105 -20.72 22.89 -25.27
C ARG A 105 -20.43 22.17 -23.96
N GLN A 106 -19.17 22.02 -23.58
CA GLN A 106 -18.80 21.43 -22.29
C GLN A 106 -19.23 22.29 -21.11
N LEU A 107 -19.11 23.61 -21.23
CA LEU A 107 -19.64 24.53 -20.24
C LEU A 107 -21.14 24.38 -20.05
N ALA A 108 -21.89 24.27 -21.16
CA ALA A 108 -23.33 24.07 -21.14
C ALA A 108 -23.72 22.67 -20.65
N GLY A 109 -22.96 21.63 -21.00
CA GLY A 109 -23.23 20.24 -20.64
C GLY A 109 -22.94 19.93 -19.18
N GLY A 110 -21.98 20.61 -18.56
CA GLY A 110 -21.51 20.28 -17.22
C GLY A 110 -20.74 18.96 -17.19
N VAL A 111 -20.55 18.39 -15.99
CA VAL A 111 -19.80 17.15 -15.77
C VAL A 111 -20.62 16.14 -15.01
N ALA A 112 -20.52 14.88 -15.40
CA ALA A 112 -21.16 13.77 -14.70
C ALA A 112 -20.33 13.38 -13.46
N VAL A 113 -20.97 13.34 -12.30
CA VAL A 113 -20.43 12.86 -11.03
C VAL A 113 -21.51 12.02 -10.36
N ASP A 114 -21.20 10.76 -10.05
CA ASP A 114 -22.11 9.83 -9.37
C ASP A 114 -23.51 9.72 -10.04
N GLY A 115 -23.53 9.68 -11.37
CA GLY A 115 -24.77 9.59 -12.16
C GLY A 115 -25.60 10.88 -12.19
N ARG A 116 -25.07 11.99 -11.69
CA ARG A 116 -25.69 13.32 -11.77
C ARG A 116 -24.81 14.30 -12.50
N THR A 117 -25.41 15.14 -13.34
CA THR A 117 -24.70 16.21 -14.02
C THR A 117 -24.67 17.45 -13.13
N ARG A 118 -23.47 17.98 -12.85
CA ARG A 118 -23.28 19.26 -12.17
C ARG A 118 -22.67 20.31 -13.10
N PRO A 119 -22.96 21.61 -12.91
CA PRO A 119 -22.20 22.67 -13.58
C PRO A 119 -20.71 22.58 -13.25
N LEU A 120 -19.87 23.05 -14.19
CA LEU A 120 -18.44 23.22 -13.95
C LEU A 120 -18.19 24.29 -12.87
N ASP A 121 -17.32 23.96 -11.92
CA ASP A 121 -16.85 24.81 -10.83
C ASP A 121 -15.41 25.27 -11.13
N PRO A 122 -15.16 26.59 -11.32
CA PRO A 122 -13.82 27.12 -11.53
C PRO A 122 -12.83 26.88 -10.37
N LYS A 123 -13.26 26.40 -9.21
CA LYS A 123 -12.35 25.97 -8.14
C LYS A 123 -11.83 24.55 -8.33
N LEU A 124 -12.58 23.70 -9.03
CA LEU A 124 -12.30 22.27 -9.15
C LEU A 124 -11.95 21.86 -10.58
N ASP A 125 -12.63 22.42 -11.58
CA ASP A 125 -12.62 21.93 -12.96
C ASP A 125 -11.87 22.84 -13.92
N ARG A 126 -11.41 22.30 -15.04
CA ARG A 126 -10.77 23.07 -16.13
C ARG A 126 -11.26 22.63 -17.49
N LEU A 127 -11.46 23.61 -18.36
CA LEU A 127 -11.60 23.42 -19.79
C LEU A 127 -10.24 23.76 -20.42
N VAL A 128 -9.59 22.80 -21.07
CA VAL A 128 -8.20 22.96 -21.51
C VAL A 128 -8.12 22.94 -23.02
N ILE A 129 -7.53 23.98 -23.59
CA ILE A 129 -7.11 24.01 -24.98
C ILE A 129 -5.63 23.60 -25.00
N ALA A 130 -5.37 22.33 -25.29
CA ALA A 130 -4.03 21.80 -25.45
C ALA A 130 -3.54 22.08 -26.88
N VAL A 131 -2.37 22.70 -27.00
CA VAL A 131 -1.75 23.08 -28.27
C VAL A 131 -0.29 22.68 -28.30
N ASP A 132 0.28 22.51 -29.48
CA ASP A 132 1.71 22.26 -29.63
C ASP A 132 2.52 23.54 -29.89
N PRO A 133 3.86 23.50 -29.86
CA PRO A 133 4.71 24.67 -30.06
C PRO A 133 4.51 25.41 -31.40
N SER A 134 3.96 24.75 -32.42
CA SER A 134 3.63 25.36 -33.73
C SER A 134 2.36 26.21 -33.73
N ALA A 135 1.57 26.20 -32.65
CA ALA A 135 0.43 27.09 -32.50
C ALA A 135 0.84 28.57 -32.54
N SER A 136 -0.07 29.43 -33.00
CA SER A 136 0.22 30.86 -33.16
C SER A 136 0.57 31.52 -31.82
N GLY A 137 1.47 32.51 -31.84
CA GLY A 137 1.84 33.32 -30.66
C GLY A 137 0.62 33.87 -29.90
N ARG A 138 -0.43 34.24 -30.63
CA ARG A 138 -1.69 34.76 -30.09
C ARG A 138 -2.45 33.74 -29.23
N VAL A 139 -2.37 32.45 -29.56
CA VAL A 139 -2.96 31.37 -28.76
C VAL A 139 -2.02 30.93 -27.64
N ARG A 140 -0.78 30.56 -27.98
CA ARG A 140 0.16 29.95 -27.01
C ARG A 140 0.63 30.92 -25.92
N ASN A 141 0.68 32.23 -26.21
CA ASN A 141 1.16 33.25 -25.28
C ASN A 141 0.07 34.22 -24.87
N GLU A 142 -0.52 34.96 -25.82
CA GLU A 142 -1.43 36.07 -25.46
C GLU A 142 -2.72 35.59 -24.80
N LEU A 143 -3.39 34.58 -25.38
CA LEU A 143 -4.59 33.97 -24.80
C LEU A 143 -4.30 33.32 -23.44
N ARG A 144 -3.18 32.59 -23.35
CA ARG A 144 -2.73 31.99 -22.09
C ARG A 144 -2.60 33.03 -20.98
N THR A 145 -1.79 34.07 -21.21
CA THR A 145 -1.56 35.12 -20.21
C THR A 145 -2.84 35.91 -19.90
N LEU A 146 -3.70 36.16 -20.89
CA LEU A 146 -5.02 36.77 -20.67
C LEU A 146 -5.86 35.96 -19.66
N LEU A 147 -5.94 34.64 -19.84
CA LEU A 147 -6.72 33.77 -18.96
C LEU A 147 -6.08 33.62 -17.56
N GLU A 148 -4.75 33.60 -17.48
CA GLU A 148 -4.00 33.59 -16.22
C GLU A 148 -4.21 34.87 -15.41
N ASP A 149 -4.12 36.04 -16.05
CA ASP A 149 -4.36 37.34 -15.41
C ASP A 149 -5.79 37.41 -14.82
N ILE A 150 -6.79 36.95 -15.57
CA ILE A 150 -8.18 36.92 -15.11
C ILE A 150 -8.36 35.94 -13.95
N ALA A 151 -7.67 34.81 -13.98
CA ALA A 151 -7.72 33.80 -12.93
C ALA A 151 -7.05 34.27 -11.62
N ALA A 152 -5.96 35.03 -11.72
CA ALA A 152 -5.26 35.60 -10.57
C ALA A 152 -6.08 36.69 -9.84
N GLY A 153 -7.10 37.23 -10.50
CA GLY A 153 -7.95 38.29 -9.98
C GLY A 153 -7.61 39.63 -10.61
N LEU A 154 -8.66 40.43 -10.87
CA LEU A 154 -8.52 41.78 -11.41
C LEU A 154 -8.38 42.77 -10.25
N PRO A 155 -7.68 43.91 -10.45
CA PRO A 155 -7.62 44.97 -9.45
C PRO A 155 -9.02 45.42 -8.98
N GLU A 156 -9.14 45.87 -7.74
CA GLU A 156 -10.41 46.35 -7.19
C GLU A 156 -11.09 47.39 -8.11
N GLY A 157 -12.40 47.22 -8.32
CA GLY A 157 -13.20 48.08 -9.21
C GLY A 157 -13.12 47.73 -10.71
N ARG A 158 -12.42 46.66 -11.10
CA ARG A 158 -12.34 46.19 -12.49
C ARG A 158 -13.15 44.93 -12.72
N THR A 159 -13.79 44.87 -13.89
CA THR A 159 -14.55 43.70 -14.36
C THR A 159 -13.73 42.90 -15.37
N PRO A 160 -13.97 41.58 -15.53
CA PRO A 160 -13.37 40.78 -16.60
C PRO A 160 -13.61 41.31 -18.00
N ASP A 161 -14.62 42.16 -18.17
CA ASP A 161 -14.94 42.87 -19.41
C ASP A 161 -14.09 44.13 -19.68
N ASP A 162 -13.32 44.65 -18.69
CA ASP A 162 -12.43 45.81 -18.84
C ASP A 162 -11.13 45.70 -18.00
N PRO A 163 -10.26 44.72 -18.29
CA PRO A 163 -9.00 44.52 -17.59
C PRO A 163 -7.93 45.55 -18.05
N PRO A 164 -6.97 45.97 -17.19
CA PRO A 164 -5.87 46.87 -17.57
C PRO A 164 -4.89 46.14 -18.48
N MET A 165 -5.19 46.11 -19.78
CA MET A 165 -4.52 45.26 -20.75
C MET A 165 -4.10 46.00 -22.01
N SER A 166 -3.22 45.37 -22.80
CA SER A 166 -2.83 45.85 -24.13
C SER A 166 -4.03 45.81 -25.09
N GLN A 167 -3.98 46.63 -26.14
CA GLN A 167 -5.02 46.61 -27.18
C GLN A 167 -5.19 45.22 -27.80
N ALA A 168 -4.08 44.49 -28.01
CA ALA A 168 -4.10 43.13 -28.53
C ALA A 168 -4.91 42.15 -27.64
N LYS A 169 -4.76 42.25 -26.31
CA LYS A 169 -5.53 41.45 -25.33
C LYS A 169 -7.01 41.86 -25.29
N ARG A 170 -7.33 43.16 -25.43
CA ARG A 170 -8.73 43.64 -25.58
C ARG A 170 -9.40 43.08 -26.82
N ASP A 171 -8.72 43.14 -27.96
CA ASP A 171 -9.26 42.62 -29.22
C ASP A 171 -9.46 41.09 -29.14
N LEU A 172 -8.55 40.39 -28.47
CA LEU A 172 -8.65 38.94 -28.23
C LEU A 172 -9.84 38.60 -27.34
N LEU A 173 -10.03 39.33 -26.24
CA LEU A 173 -11.17 39.15 -25.32
C LEU A 173 -12.51 39.44 -26.01
N ALA A 174 -12.58 40.51 -26.80
CA ALA A 174 -13.76 40.86 -27.59
C ALA A 174 -14.12 39.76 -28.59
N GLY A 175 -13.13 39.26 -29.35
CA GLY A 175 -13.34 38.15 -30.28
C GLY A 175 -13.73 36.85 -29.58
N LEU A 176 -13.17 36.57 -28.40
CA LEU A 176 -13.55 35.40 -27.59
C LEU A 176 -15.00 35.51 -27.10
N LYS A 177 -15.42 36.69 -26.63
CA LYS A 177 -16.80 36.96 -26.19
C LYS A 177 -17.80 36.78 -27.33
N GLU A 178 -17.46 37.29 -28.51
CA GLU A 178 -18.29 37.18 -29.71
C GLU A 178 -18.46 35.73 -30.16
N VAL A 179 -17.36 34.98 -30.26
CA VAL A 179 -17.38 33.56 -30.66
C VAL A 179 -18.12 32.72 -29.61
N ALA A 180 -17.77 32.86 -28.34
CA ALA A 180 -18.41 32.09 -27.27
C ALA A 180 -19.90 32.45 -27.11
N GLY A 181 -20.26 33.71 -27.33
CA GLY A 181 -21.66 34.16 -27.31
C GLY A 181 -22.50 33.49 -28.38
N ARG A 182 -21.98 33.41 -29.62
CA ARG A 182 -22.64 32.67 -30.70
C ARG A 182 -22.79 31.18 -30.38
N ALA A 183 -21.72 30.55 -29.90
CA ALA A 183 -21.74 29.14 -29.53
C ALA A 183 -22.78 28.87 -28.42
N TRP A 184 -22.84 29.73 -27.40
CA TRP A 184 -23.78 29.59 -26.29
C TRP A 184 -25.22 29.80 -26.71
N GLN A 185 -25.49 30.78 -27.57
CA GLN A 185 -26.83 30.99 -28.15
C GLN A 185 -27.31 29.75 -28.92
N ALA A 186 -26.42 29.05 -29.61
CA ALA A 186 -26.77 27.79 -30.28
C ALA A 186 -27.14 26.66 -29.28
N GLU A 187 -26.53 26.61 -28.10
CA GLU A 187 -26.73 25.55 -27.11
C GLU A 187 -27.84 25.84 -26.09
N ARG A 188 -27.99 27.09 -25.64
CA ARG A 188 -28.85 27.49 -24.52
C ARG A 188 -29.88 28.56 -24.87
N GLN A 189 -29.97 28.93 -26.16
CA GLN A 189 -30.92 29.89 -26.75
C GLN A 189 -31.05 31.20 -25.96
N THR A 190 -31.92 31.27 -24.96
CA THR A 190 -32.26 32.50 -24.25
C THR A 190 -31.39 32.79 -23.02
N GLU A 191 -30.58 31.83 -22.54
CA GLU A 191 -29.73 32.08 -21.37
C GLU A 191 -28.52 32.97 -21.74
N PRO A 192 -28.15 33.97 -20.91
CA PRO A 192 -26.93 34.74 -21.13
C PRO A 192 -25.70 33.87 -20.89
N LEU A 193 -24.66 34.03 -21.72
CA LEU A 193 -23.39 33.34 -21.55
C LEU A 193 -22.77 33.73 -20.20
N PRO A 194 -22.45 32.77 -19.31
CA PRO A 194 -21.69 33.06 -18.09
C PRO A 194 -20.19 33.27 -18.43
N PHE A 195 -19.87 34.38 -19.09
CA PHE A 195 -18.56 34.62 -19.71
C PHE A 195 -17.42 34.67 -18.69
N GLU A 196 -17.62 35.30 -17.53
CA GLU A 196 -16.63 35.30 -16.44
C GLU A 196 -16.31 33.87 -15.96
N ARG A 197 -17.33 33.01 -15.85
CA ARG A 197 -17.13 31.60 -15.47
C ARG A 197 -16.33 30.86 -16.54
N LEU A 198 -16.63 31.08 -17.82
CA LEU A 198 -15.87 30.52 -18.94
C LEU A 198 -14.38 30.92 -18.83
N LEU A 199 -14.09 32.22 -18.68
CA LEU A 199 -12.71 32.72 -18.58
C LEU A 199 -11.95 32.12 -17.39
N ARG A 200 -12.63 31.91 -16.25
CA ARG A 200 -12.01 31.28 -15.08
C ARG A 200 -11.79 29.77 -15.25
N LEU A 201 -12.53 29.09 -16.11
CA LEU A 201 -12.39 27.66 -16.41
C LEU A 201 -11.37 27.36 -17.50
N VAL A 202 -11.30 28.21 -18.53
CA VAL A 202 -10.50 27.93 -19.73
C VAL A 202 -9.02 28.16 -19.45
N ARG A 203 -8.17 27.19 -19.82
CA ARG A 203 -6.71 27.28 -19.75
C ARG A 203 -6.10 26.81 -21.06
N VAL A 204 -4.94 27.38 -21.40
CA VAL A 204 -4.14 26.95 -22.54
C VAL A 204 -2.95 26.15 -22.01
N LEU A 205 -2.82 24.91 -22.47
CA LEU A 205 -1.69 24.04 -22.13
C LEU A 205 -0.85 23.84 -23.39
N VAL A 206 0.45 24.12 -23.30
CA VAL A 206 1.38 23.81 -24.40
C VAL A 206 2.00 22.45 -24.13
N VAL A 207 1.85 21.52 -25.08
CA VAL A 207 2.36 20.15 -25.02
C VAL A 207 3.27 19.93 -26.22
N GLU A 208 4.49 19.42 -26.01
CA GLU A 208 5.45 19.26 -27.12
C GLU A 208 4.96 18.23 -28.15
N ASP A 209 5.08 18.55 -29.45
CA ASP A 209 4.68 17.63 -30.52
C ASP A 209 5.70 16.49 -30.62
N GLY A 210 5.25 15.26 -30.36
CA GLY A 210 6.02 14.05 -30.63
C GLY A 210 7.09 13.66 -29.61
N GLY A 211 7.27 14.34 -28.48
CA GLY A 211 8.31 13.98 -27.51
C GLY A 211 8.04 14.47 -26.10
N GLY A 212 7.40 13.64 -25.28
CA GLY A 212 7.28 13.86 -23.83
C GLY A 212 8.60 13.64 -23.12
N ASP A 213 9.60 14.48 -23.36
CA ASP A 213 10.88 14.43 -22.64
C ASP A 213 10.67 14.61 -21.14
N ALA A 214 9.88 15.61 -20.76
CA ALA A 214 9.48 15.81 -19.37
C ALA A 214 8.74 14.58 -18.82
N GLU A 215 7.82 13.99 -19.57
CA GLU A 215 7.08 12.79 -19.18
C GLU A 215 7.99 11.55 -19.06
N ARG A 216 8.96 11.38 -19.97
CA ARG A 216 9.96 10.30 -19.90
C ARG A 216 10.88 10.48 -18.70
N THR A 217 11.28 11.70 -18.39
CA THR A 217 12.01 12.01 -17.16
C THR A 217 11.16 11.68 -15.93
N ILE A 218 9.87 12.05 -15.91
CA ILE A 218 8.96 11.68 -14.82
C ILE A 218 8.85 10.15 -14.68
N LEU A 219 8.72 9.43 -15.80
CA LEU A 219 8.67 7.97 -15.82
C LEU A 219 9.96 7.37 -15.22
N ALA A 220 11.13 7.79 -15.69
CA ALA A 220 12.43 7.31 -15.24
C ALA A 220 12.68 7.61 -13.75
N ASP A 221 12.38 8.83 -13.31
CA ASP A 221 12.73 9.30 -11.97
C ASP A 221 11.73 8.85 -10.91
N ALA A 222 10.45 8.81 -11.26
CA ALA A 222 9.38 8.66 -10.29
C ALA A 222 8.58 7.36 -10.43
N VAL A 223 8.50 6.74 -11.61
CA VAL A 223 7.56 5.63 -11.84
C VAL A 223 8.27 4.30 -12.00
N LEU A 224 9.34 4.24 -12.78
CA LEU A 224 9.96 2.98 -13.21
C LEU A 224 11.08 2.53 -12.28
N ALA A 225 11.15 1.23 -12.02
CA ALA A 225 12.27 0.64 -11.32
C ALA A 225 13.55 0.78 -12.15
N GLU A 226 13.44 0.59 -13.48
CA GLU A 226 14.52 0.73 -14.44
C GLU A 226 14.32 1.98 -15.31
N ALA A 227 15.20 2.98 -15.15
CA ALA A 227 15.06 4.28 -15.81
C ALA A 227 15.15 4.17 -17.35
N SER A 228 15.91 3.20 -17.85
CA SER A 228 16.09 2.98 -19.30
C SER A 228 14.83 2.51 -20.03
N GLU A 229 13.80 2.03 -19.30
CA GLU A 229 12.52 1.60 -19.87
C GLU A 229 11.57 2.77 -20.21
N ALA A 230 11.87 4.00 -19.76
CA ALA A 230 10.98 5.16 -19.94
C ALA A 230 10.55 5.42 -21.39
N PRO A 231 11.42 5.32 -22.42
CA PRO A 231 11.01 5.47 -23.81
C PRO A 231 10.00 4.40 -24.27
N ALA A 232 10.17 3.15 -23.81
CA ALA A 232 9.29 2.04 -24.18
C ALA A 232 7.91 2.19 -23.53
N VAL A 233 7.87 2.59 -22.25
CA VAL A 233 6.62 2.85 -21.53
C VAL A 233 5.87 4.05 -22.12
N TRP A 234 6.58 5.10 -22.51
CA TRP A 234 5.98 6.23 -23.24
C TRP A 234 5.34 5.77 -24.55
N ALA A 235 6.05 4.95 -25.35
CA ALA A 235 5.50 4.39 -26.58
C ALA A 235 4.26 3.51 -26.33
N ALA A 236 4.27 2.71 -25.26
CA ALA A 236 3.12 1.89 -24.86
C ALA A 236 1.90 2.73 -24.49
N PHE A 237 2.07 3.92 -23.88
CA PHE A 237 0.95 4.84 -23.63
C PHE A 237 0.46 5.55 -24.88
N MET A 238 1.36 5.92 -25.79
CA MET A 238 0.97 6.47 -27.10
C MET A 238 0.11 5.48 -27.88
N ASP A 239 0.49 4.20 -27.88
CA ASP A 239 -0.27 3.12 -28.51
C ASP A 239 -1.59 2.82 -27.78
N ARG A 240 -1.56 2.76 -26.44
CA ARG A 240 -2.78 2.59 -25.64
C ARG A 240 -3.79 3.71 -25.89
N ALA A 241 -3.34 4.96 -25.95
CA ALA A 241 -4.21 6.08 -26.28
C ALA A 241 -4.80 5.93 -27.68
N SER A 242 -4.07 5.38 -28.65
CA SER A 242 -4.63 5.14 -30.00
C SER A 242 -5.73 4.05 -30.02
N THR A 243 -5.71 3.12 -29.06
CA THR A 243 -6.60 1.95 -29.02
C THR A 243 -7.74 2.06 -28.01
N LEU A 244 -7.72 3.09 -27.15
CA LEU A 244 -8.83 3.38 -26.23
C LEU A 244 -10.06 3.81 -27.03
N ALA A 245 -11.06 2.92 -27.11
CA ALA A 245 -12.32 3.25 -27.72
C ALA A 245 -13.08 4.26 -26.84
N PRO A 246 -13.80 5.21 -27.45
CA PRO A 246 -14.55 6.15 -26.66
C PRO A 246 -15.70 5.52 -25.87
N GLY A 247 -15.88 5.92 -24.61
CA GLY A 247 -16.91 5.38 -23.72
C GLY A 247 -16.42 4.32 -22.73
N HIS A 248 -15.14 3.94 -22.79
CA HIS A 248 -14.47 3.30 -21.65
C HIS A 248 -14.26 4.36 -20.55
N GLY A 249 -14.56 4.01 -19.30
CA GLY A 249 -14.36 4.91 -18.15
C GLY A 249 -12.90 5.36 -18.02
N LEU A 250 -12.65 6.33 -17.14
CA LEU A 250 -11.29 6.81 -16.91
C LEU A 250 -10.43 5.71 -16.26
N ALA A 251 -9.21 5.57 -16.74
CA ALA A 251 -8.18 4.72 -16.17
C ALA A 251 -7.55 5.42 -14.96
N ASP A 252 -7.71 4.81 -13.79
CA ASP A 252 -7.02 5.20 -12.58
C ASP A 252 -5.59 4.64 -12.53
N ARG A 253 -4.85 4.98 -11.46
CA ARG A 253 -3.49 4.47 -11.26
C ARG A 253 -3.41 2.94 -11.30
N ALA A 254 -4.35 2.24 -10.66
CA ALA A 254 -4.35 0.79 -10.58
C ALA A 254 -4.51 0.16 -11.97
N SER A 255 -5.46 0.66 -12.76
CA SER A 255 -5.69 0.20 -14.14
C SER A 255 -4.49 0.46 -15.05
N LEU A 256 -3.81 1.60 -14.89
CA LEU A 256 -2.58 1.91 -15.63
C LEU A 256 -1.41 1.01 -15.22
N GLN A 257 -1.31 0.69 -13.92
CA GLN A 257 -0.31 -0.25 -13.41
C GLN A 257 -0.56 -1.66 -13.95
N GLU A 258 -1.80 -2.17 -13.89
CA GLU A 258 -2.16 -3.49 -14.44
C GLU A 258 -1.81 -3.60 -15.94
N TYR A 259 -2.05 -2.54 -16.71
CA TYR A 259 -1.65 -2.48 -18.12
C TYR A 259 -0.13 -2.64 -18.29
N LEU A 260 0.68 -1.91 -17.52
CA LEU A 260 2.14 -1.99 -17.60
C LEU A 260 2.72 -3.30 -17.05
N ASP A 261 2.11 -3.85 -15.99
CA ASP A 261 2.45 -5.16 -15.43
C ASP A 261 2.20 -6.26 -16.49
N GLY A 262 1.10 -6.15 -17.27
CA GLY A 262 0.83 -7.03 -18.41
C GLY A 262 1.87 -6.94 -19.53
N LEU A 263 2.61 -5.83 -19.62
CA LEU A 263 3.75 -5.64 -20.51
C LEU A 263 5.10 -5.96 -19.85
N SER A 264 5.08 -6.50 -18.62
CA SER A 264 6.26 -6.86 -17.83
C SER A 264 7.17 -5.69 -17.44
N PHE A 265 6.68 -4.45 -17.44
CA PHE A 265 7.42 -3.30 -16.91
C PHE A 265 7.40 -3.29 -15.38
N ARG A 266 8.54 -3.02 -14.74
CA ARG A 266 8.62 -2.98 -13.27
C ARG A 266 8.43 -1.57 -12.76
N LEU A 267 7.36 -1.36 -12.00
CA LEU A 267 7.06 -0.06 -11.40
C LEU A 267 7.61 0.05 -9.97
N ARG A 268 7.96 1.27 -9.56
CA ARG A 268 8.14 1.65 -8.16
C ARG A 268 6.78 1.79 -7.49
N ALA A 269 6.76 1.63 -6.17
CA ALA A 269 5.55 1.89 -5.40
C ALA A 269 5.04 3.32 -5.62
N ALA A 270 3.73 3.49 -5.50
CA ALA A 270 3.09 4.79 -5.51
C ALA A 270 3.78 5.74 -4.53
N ARG A 271 3.94 7.02 -4.91
CA ARG A 271 4.70 7.99 -4.11
C ARG A 271 4.07 8.15 -2.73
N SER A 272 2.74 8.14 -2.66
CA SER A 272 1.91 8.17 -1.46
C SER A 272 2.17 6.98 -0.52
N LEU A 273 2.50 5.81 -1.06
CA LEU A 273 2.69 4.57 -0.30
C LEU A 273 4.15 4.33 0.13
N ARG A 274 5.13 5.00 -0.48
CA ARG A 274 6.57 4.79 -0.16
C ARG A 274 6.91 4.99 1.32
N PRO A 275 6.46 6.08 1.99
CA PRO A 275 6.76 6.27 3.41
C PRO A 275 6.19 5.14 4.27
N ASP A 276 4.99 4.67 3.95
CA ASP A 276 4.36 3.55 4.66
C ASP A 276 5.12 2.24 4.43
N ILE A 277 5.57 1.98 3.20
CA ILE A 277 6.39 0.81 2.85
C ILE A 277 7.72 0.82 3.61
N GLU A 278 8.40 1.96 3.64
CA GLU A 278 9.66 2.13 4.39
C GLU A 278 9.43 1.91 5.89
N ARG A 279 8.37 2.49 6.45
CA ARG A 279 7.98 2.27 7.84
C ARG A 279 7.66 0.80 8.14
N LEU A 280 6.97 0.11 7.23
CA LEU A 280 6.72 -1.33 7.35
C LEU A 280 8.02 -2.14 7.35
N ARG A 281 9.01 -1.76 6.54
CA ARG A 281 10.33 -2.41 6.53
C ARG A 281 11.05 -2.23 7.87
N GLU A 282 11.11 -1.00 8.37
CA GLU A 282 11.74 -0.67 9.66
C GLU A 282 11.09 -1.43 10.83
N GLU A 283 9.76 -1.42 10.92
CA GLU A 283 9.01 -2.16 11.94
C GLU A 283 9.22 -3.68 11.81
N SER A 284 9.26 -4.18 10.58
CA SER A 284 9.54 -5.60 10.31
C SER A 284 10.93 -6.01 10.77
N ASP A 285 11.94 -5.13 10.63
CA ASP A 285 13.29 -5.40 11.11
C ASP A 285 13.32 -5.48 12.64
N GLY A 286 12.61 -4.58 13.32
CA GLY A 286 12.44 -4.61 14.78
C GLY A 286 11.76 -5.90 15.27
N HIS A 287 10.71 -6.34 14.57
CA HIS A 287 10.03 -7.60 14.88
C HIS A 287 10.88 -8.82 14.54
N LEU A 288 11.61 -8.81 13.42
CA LEU A 288 12.49 -9.91 13.07
C LEU A 288 13.61 -10.07 14.10
N ALA A 289 14.24 -8.97 14.53
CA ALA A 289 15.24 -8.98 15.61
C ALA A 289 14.65 -9.49 16.94
N HIS A 290 13.36 -9.25 17.18
CA HIS A 290 12.67 -9.84 18.32
C HIS A 290 12.51 -11.36 18.20
N LEU A 291 12.07 -11.85 17.04
CA LEU A 291 11.97 -13.29 16.79
C LEU A 291 13.33 -13.97 16.86
N HIS A 292 14.41 -13.31 16.39
CA HIS A 292 15.79 -13.81 16.54
C HIS A 292 16.12 -14.11 18.00
N ARG A 293 15.86 -13.17 18.91
CA ARG A 293 16.08 -13.36 20.36
C ARG A 293 15.27 -14.51 20.97
N LEU A 294 14.16 -14.91 20.34
CA LEU A 294 13.37 -16.08 20.76
C LEU A 294 13.87 -17.37 20.11
N ALA A 295 14.50 -17.29 18.94
CA ALA A 295 15.02 -18.39 18.16
C ALA A 295 16.38 -18.91 18.65
N VAL A 296 17.18 -18.04 19.28
CA VAL A 296 18.54 -18.37 19.72
C VAL A 296 18.62 -18.60 21.23
N ILE A 297 19.58 -19.43 21.63
CA ILE A 297 19.98 -19.61 23.02
C ILE A 297 21.34 -18.94 23.21
N GLY A 298 21.37 -17.85 23.97
CA GLY A 298 22.61 -17.12 24.26
C GLY A 298 23.46 -17.85 25.29
N THR A 299 24.78 -17.86 25.06
CA THR A 299 25.81 -18.39 25.97
C THR A 299 26.98 -17.42 26.05
N ALA A 300 27.86 -17.55 27.04
CA ALA A 300 29.11 -16.78 27.10
C ALA A 300 30.02 -17.01 25.87
N LEU A 301 29.87 -18.16 25.19
CA LEU A 301 30.65 -18.55 24.02
C LEU A 301 30.00 -18.15 22.68
N GLY A 302 28.82 -17.55 22.71
CA GLY A 302 28.05 -17.14 21.52
C GLY A 302 26.62 -17.69 21.50
N GLU A 303 26.01 -17.70 20.31
CA GLU A 303 24.63 -18.13 20.12
C GLU A 303 24.53 -19.60 19.67
N ILE A 304 23.67 -20.38 20.33
CA ILE A 304 23.25 -21.69 19.85
C ILE A 304 21.96 -21.50 19.05
N VAL A 305 22.03 -21.88 17.77
CA VAL A 305 20.88 -21.92 16.85
C VAL A 305 20.64 -23.39 16.51
N VAL A 306 19.41 -23.86 16.73
CA VAL A 306 19.00 -25.22 16.34
C VAL A 306 18.27 -25.12 15.00
N GLU A 307 18.85 -25.72 13.98
CA GLU A 307 18.27 -25.77 12.64
C GLU A 307 17.18 -26.83 12.58
N ARG A 308 15.98 -26.40 12.17
CA ARG A 308 14.77 -27.21 12.22
C ARG A 308 14.23 -27.51 10.83
N PRO A 309 14.10 -28.79 10.42
CA PRO A 309 13.57 -29.16 9.10
C PRO A 309 12.18 -28.58 8.79
N VAL A 310 11.37 -28.35 9.82
CA VAL A 310 10.02 -27.76 9.68
C VAL A 310 10.04 -26.35 9.06
N ALA A 311 11.13 -25.59 9.18
CA ALA A 311 11.24 -24.27 8.56
C ALA A 311 11.30 -24.35 7.03
N ALA A 312 12.05 -25.31 6.48
CA ALA A 312 12.06 -25.55 5.04
C ALA A 312 10.70 -26.07 4.54
N ALA A 313 10.06 -26.92 5.33
CA ALA A 313 8.71 -27.41 5.04
C ALA A 313 7.66 -26.28 5.02
N LEU A 314 7.82 -25.27 5.91
CA LEU A 314 7.00 -24.06 5.92
C LEU A 314 7.20 -23.23 4.66
N ALA A 315 8.45 -23.05 4.22
CA ALA A 315 8.75 -22.29 3.01
C ALA A 315 8.03 -22.85 1.77
N ASP A 316 8.18 -24.16 1.53
CA ASP A 316 7.48 -24.84 0.45
C ASP A 316 5.95 -24.70 0.55
N THR A 317 5.41 -24.81 1.77
CA THR A 317 3.96 -24.66 2.00
C THR A 317 3.47 -23.24 1.69
N ALA A 318 4.25 -22.23 2.06
CA ALA A 318 3.91 -20.81 1.92
C ALA A 318 3.99 -20.30 0.47
N HIS A 319 4.84 -20.89 -0.37
CA HIS A 319 4.85 -20.57 -1.81
C HIS A 319 3.51 -20.88 -2.48
N HIS A 320 2.78 -21.89 -1.98
CA HIS A 320 1.51 -22.35 -2.54
C HIS A 320 0.27 -21.70 -1.92
N GLY A 321 0.42 -20.76 -0.99
CA GLY A 321 -0.72 -20.08 -0.34
C GLY A 321 -0.45 -19.59 1.07
N HIS A 322 -1.49 -19.08 1.73
CA HIS A 322 -1.41 -18.73 3.15
C HIS A 322 -1.23 -19.99 4.01
N ALA A 323 -0.33 -19.96 4.99
CA ALA A 323 0.03 -21.12 5.81
C ALA A 323 0.03 -20.81 7.31
N LEU A 324 -0.37 -21.78 8.13
CA LEU A 324 -0.27 -21.70 9.58
C LEU A 324 0.93 -22.48 10.13
N VAL A 325 1.49 -21.97 11.22
CA VAL A 325 2.46 -22.66 12.08
C VAL A 325 1.75 -23.00 13.38
N VAL A 326 1.42 -24.28 13.54
CA VAL A 326 0.75 -24.79 14.74
C VAL A 326 1.75 -25.51 15.63
N GLY A 327 1.40 -25.71 16.90
CA GLY A 327 2.30 -26.36 17.85
C GLY A 327 1.99 -25.98 19.29
N GLU A 328 2.47 -26.79 20.22
CA GLU A 328 2.33 -26.56 21.66
C GLU A 328 3.02 -25.26 22.12
N ALA A 329 2.65 -24.79 23.30
CA ALA A 329 3.35 -23.66 23.93
C ALA A 329 4.84 -24.02 24.16
N GLY A 330 5.73 -23.09 23.83
CA GLY A 330 7.18 -23.30 23.97
C GLY A 330 7.82 -24.23 22.92
N ALA A 331 7.06 -24.77 21.95
CA ALA A 331 7.57 -25.66 20.92
C ALA A 331 8.51 -24.98 19.89
N GLY A 332 8.70 -23.66 19.96
CA GLY A 332 9.62 -22.92 19.10
C GLY A 332 9.01 -22.38 17.80
N LYS A 333 7.69 -22.13 17.76
CA LYS A 333 6.99 -21.55 16.59
C LYS A 333 7.63 -20.23 16.11
N SER A 334 7.90 -19.31 17.04
CA SER A 334 8.56 -18.03 16.75
C SER A 334 9.94 -18.21 16.10
N GLY A 335 10.69 -19.25 16.51
CA GLY A 335 11.98 -19.58 15.91
C GLY A 335 11.86 -20.13 14.48
N VAL A 336 10.82 -20.93 14.21
CA VAL A 336 10.50 -21.40 12.85
C VAL A 336 10.10 -20.23 11.95
N LEU A 337 9.28 -19.30 12.45
CA LEU A 337 8.91 -18.08 11.72
C LEU A 337 10.11 -17.18 11.44
N HIS A 338 11.02 -17.03 12.41
CA HIS A 338 12.27 -16.30 12.22
C HIS A 338 13.10 -16.89 11.07
N ALA A 339 13.37 -18.20 11.11
CA ALA A 339 14.14 -18.89 10.10
C ALA A 339 13.49 -18.77 8.70
N PHE A 340 12.17 -18.93 8.63
CA PHE A 340 11.41 -18.70 7.39
C PHE A 340 11.55 -17.27 6.87
N ALA A 341 11.32 -16.26 7.71
CA ALA A 341 11.39 -14.86 7.32
C ALA A 341 12.79 -14.47 6.83
N GLN A 342 13.84 -14.98 7.48
CA GLN A 342 15.23 -14.76 7.09
C GLN A 342 15.55 -15.41 5.74
N ALA A 343 15.12 -16.66 5.52
CA ALA A 343 15.33 -17.37 4.26
C ALA A 343 14.66 -16.64 3.08
N MET A 344 13.39 -16.26 3.24
CA MET A 344 12.65 -15.53 2.20
C MET A 344 13.30 -14.17 1.88
N ARG A 345 13.82 -13.44 2.89
CA ARG A 345 14.59 -12.21 2.66
C ARG A 345 15.89 -12.46 1.92
N ALA A 346 16.62 -13.54 2.25
CA ALA A 346 17.86 -13.91 1.58
C ALA A 346 17.63 -14.30 0.10
N GLU A 347 16.46 -14.85 -0.21
CA GLU A 347 16.01 -15.14 -1.58
C GLU A 347 15.48 -13.90 -2.33
N GLY A 348 15.43 -12.73 -1.69
CA GLY A 348 15.01 -11.48 -2.30
C GLY A 348 13.50 -11.23 -2.30
N HIS A 349 12.72 -11.99 -1.52
CA HIS A 349 11.30 -11.71 -1.32
C HIS A 349 11.08 -10.51 -0.38
N ASP A 350 10.03 -9.73 -0.64
CA ASP A 350 9.57 -8.75 0.36
C ASP A 350 8.91 -9.49 1.52
N VAL A 351 9.36 -9.22 2.74
CA VAL A 351 8.86 -9.85 3.97
C VAL A 351 8.50 -8.79 4.99
N VAL A 352 7.23 -8.78 5.40
CA VAL A 352 6.69 -7.96 6.48
C VAL A 352 6.50 -8.84 7.72
N VAL A 353 7.07 -8.48 8.85
CA VAL A 353 7.03 -9.28 10.09
C VAL A 353 6.26 -8.52 11.16
N LEU A 354 5.27 -9.18 11.78
CA LEU A 354 4.38 -8.63 12.79
C LEU A 354 4.36 -9.56 14.01
N ALA A 355 4.86 -9.09 15.15
CA ALA A 355 4.75 -9.82 16.43
C ALA A 355 3.58 -9.27 17.24
N VAL A 356 2.50 -10.06 17.39
CA VAL A 356 1.23 -9.60 17.99
C VAL A 356 1.36 -9.26 19.47
N GLU A 357 2.27 -9.91 20.19
CA GLU A 357 2.55 -9.63 21.61
C GLU A 357 3.19 -8.25 21.85
N ARG A 358 3.61 -7.53 20.79
CA ARG A 358 4.10 -6.15 20.92
C ARG A 358 2.98 -5.14 20.73
N PRO A 359 2.84 -4.15 21.64
CA PRO A 359 1.83 -3.12 21.55
C PRO A 359 2.26 -2.05 20.55
N ASN A 360 2.25 -2.35 19.25
CA ASN A 360 2.29 -1.31 18.20
C ASN A 360 0.97 -1.21 17.42
N LEU A 361 -0.10 -1.81 17.96
CA LEU A 361 -1.47 -1.60 17.52
C LEU A 361 -1.85 -0.13 17.75
N ALA A 362 -2.29 0.53 16.69
CA ALA A 362 -2.81 1.87 16.77
C ALA A 362 -4.17 1.89 17.50
N PRO A 363 -4.58 3.03 18.08
CA PRO A 363 -5.85 3.15 18.79
C PRO A 363 -7.09 2.85 17.93
N ASP A 364 -6.97 3.03 16.61
CA ASP A 364 -7.99 2.71 15.61
C ASP A 364 -7.97 1.23 15.17
N GLY A 365 -7.08 0.43 15.78
CA GLY A 365 -6.88 -0.97 15.46
C GLY A 365 -5.84 -1.23 14.37
N THR A 366 -5.29 -0.24 13.67
CA THR A 366 -4.32 -0.56 12.61
C THR A 366 -3.11 -1.32 13.17
N PRO A 367 -2.64 -2.40 12.51
CA PRO A 367 -1.59 -3.29 13.03
C PRO A 367 -0.27 -2.58 13.39
N ILE A 368 0.00 -1.44 12.76
CA ILE A 368 1.21 -0.64 12.93
C ILE A 368 0.83 0.84 13.06
N ARG A 369 1.24 1.47 14.16
CA ARG A 369 1.07 2.92 14.38
C ARG A 369 1.84 3.74 13.34
N GLY A 370 1.19 4.80 12.85
CA GLY A 370 1.83 5.84 12.04
C GLY A 370 1.90 5.54 10.55
N LEU A 371 1.14 4.54 10.07
CA LEU A 371 0.87 4.41 8.64
C LEU A 371 -0.16 5.48 8.22
N ALA A 372 0.09 6.15 7.10
CA ALA A 372 -0.88 7.07 6.50
C ALA A 372 -2.02 6.30 5.82
N HIS A 373 -1.75 5.11 5.31
CA HIS A 373 -2.72 4.23 4.67
C HIS A 373 -2.90 2.92 5.45
N GLY A 374 -4.07 2.29 5.32
CA GLY A 374 -4.33 0.99 5.94
C GLY A 374 -3.42 -0.12 5.40
N LEU A 375 -3.00 -1.07 6.25
CA LEU A 375 -2.05 -2.14 5.89
C LEU A 375 -2.43 -2.88 4.59
N ALA A 376 -3.71 -3.21 4.41
CA ALA A 376 -4.18 -3.89 3.20
C ALA A 376 -3.99 -3.05 1.93
N ALA A 377 -4.17 -1.73 2.01
CA ALA A 377 -3.96 -0.81 0.90
C ALA A 377 -2.46 -0.67 0.56
N VAL A 378 -1.61 -0.54 1.59
CA VAL A 378 -0.16 -0.47 1.42
C VAL A 378 0.38 -1.73 0.74
N LEU A 379 0.00 -2.91 1.23
CA LEU A 379 0.44 -4.18 0.65
C LEU A 379 -0.12 -4.40 -0.76
N ALA A 380 -1.37 -4.00 -1.03
CA ALA A 380 -1.95 -4.08 -2.36
C ALA A 380 -1.24 -3.19 -3.38
N GLY A 381 -0.78 -2.00 -2.97
CA GLY A 381 -0.04 -1.06 -3.82
C GLY A 381 1.48 -1.23 -3.77
N TRP A 382 1.99 -2.26 -3.10
CA TRP A 382 3.41 -2.58 -3.05
C TRP A 382 3.76 -3.49 -4.25
N PRO A 383 4.48 -2.97 -5.27
CA PRO A 383 4.74 -3.71 -6.50
C PRO A 383 5.76 -4.83 -6.30
N GLY A 384 5.67 -5.87 -7.14
CA GLY A 384 6.66 -6.93 -7.21
C GLY A 384 6.17 -8.14 -8.01
N ALA A 385 7.08 -8.79 -8.74
CA ALA A 385 6.74 -9.91 -9.62
C ALA A 385 6.72 -11.28 -8.91
N THR A 386 7.43 -11.40 -7.78
CA THR A 386 7.52 -12.64 -6.99
C THR A 386 6.41 -12.70 -5.92
N PRO A 387 6.27 -13.78 -5.16
CA PRO A 387 5.50 -13.75 -3.92
C PRO A 387 6.13 -12.81 -2.88
N GLY A 388 5.30 -12.14 -2.07
CA GLY A 388 5.71 -11.45 -0.84
C GLY A 388 5.10 -12.14 0.37
N PHE A 389 5.67 -11.97 1.56
CA PHE A 389 5.23 -12.68 2.77
C PHE A 389 4.91 -11.74 3.92
N VAL A 390 3.73 -11.93 4.52
CA VAL A 390 3.33 -11.30 5.79
C VAL A 390 3.43 -12.37 6.88
N VAL A 391 4.45 -12.25 7.72
CA VAL A 391 4.73 -13.15 8.84
C VAL A 391 4.11 -12.60 10.10
N VAL A 392 3.22 -13.38 10.74
CA VAL A 392 2.51 -12.96 11.95
C VAL A 392 2.81 -13.93 13.09
N ASP A 393 3.52 -13.48 14.12
CA ASP A 393 3.79 -14.30 15.31
C ASP A 393 2.76 -14.05 16.41
N GLY A 394 2.09 -15.11 16.84
CA GLY A 394 1.19 -15.14 17.98
C GLY A 394 -0.22 -14.64 17.67
N LEU A 395 -0.91 -15.19 16.66
CA LEU A 395 -2.32 -14.85 16.40
C LEU A 395 -3.23 -15.06 17.61
N ASP A 396 -2.88 -16.01 18.48
CA ASP A 396 -3.57 -16.30 19.74
C ASP A 396 -3.36 -15.24 20.84
N ALA A 397 -2.35 -14.38 20.72
CA ALA A 397 -2.06 -13.35 21.71
C ALA A 397 -3.08 -12.19 21.70
N ALA A 398 -3.86 -12.06 20.64
CA ALA A 398 -4.98 -11.12 20.59
C ALA A 398 -6.19 -11.74 21.33
N ARG A 399 -6.18 -11.57 22.66
CA ARG A 399 -7.03 -12.32 23.62
C ARG A 399 -8.50 -11.92 23.63
N SER A 400 -8.85 -10.77 23.09
CA SER A 400 -10.23 -10.35 22.88
C SER A 400 -10.52 -10.17 21.39
N ASP A 401 -11.76 -10.47 20.97
CA ASP A 401 -12.18 -10.20 19.58
C ASP A 401 -12.02 -8.72 19.21
N ALA A 402 -12.11 -7.80 20.17
CA ALA A 402 -11.89 -6.37 19.94
C ALA A 402 -10.42 -6.03 19.64
N GLU A 403 -9.47 -6.66 20.32
CA GLU A 403 -8.02 -6.48 20.06
C GLU A 403 -7.56 -7.24 18.81
N ALA A 404 -8.19 -8.37 18.50
CA ALA A 404 -7.87 -9.22 17.35
C ALA A 404 -8.54 -8.77 16.05
N ALA A 405 -9.70 -8.10 16.13
CA ALA A 405 -10.53 -7.76 14.98
C ALA A 405 -9.78 -6.99 13.89
N PRO A 406 -8.94 -5.99 14.19
CA PRO A 406 -8.27 -5.23 13.14
C PRO A 406 -7.20 -6.02 12.39
N LEU A 407 -6.40 -6.82 13.09
CA LEU A 407 -5.41 -7.70 12.49
C LEU A 407 -6.10 -8.80 11.69
N ARG A 408 -7.19 -9.37 12.23
CA ARG A 408 -8.02 -10.36 11.53
C ARG A 408 -8.63 -9.75 10.28
N HIS A 409 -9.20 -8.55 10.34
CA HIS A 409 -9.75 -7.84 9.18
C HIS A 409 -8.68 -7.53 8.14
N ALA A 410 -7.46 -7.16 8.56
CA ALA A 410 -6.35 -6.96 7.64
C ALA A 410 -5.92 -8.27 6.97
N VAL A 411 -5.79 -9.37 7.72
CA VAL A 411 -5.47 -10.69 7.17
C VAL A 411 -6.59 -11.20 6.26
N GLU A 412 -7.86 -11.00 6.63
CA GLU A 412 -9.03 -11.32 5.81
C GLU A 412 -9.04 -10.51 4.51
N ALA A 413 -8.79 -9.20 4.58
CA ALA A 413 -8.70 -8.33 3.40
C ALA A 413 -7.54 -8.74 2.49
N LEU A 414 -6.41 -9.17 3.05
CA LEU A 414 -5.28 -9.69 2.27
C LEU A 414 -5.59 -11.05 1.65
N ALA A 415 -6.22 -11.97 2.39
CA ALA A 415 -6.56 -13.30 1.91
C ALA A 415 -7.70 -13.29 0.88
N ALA A 416 -8.62 -12.34 0.98
CA ALA A 416 -9.71 -12.16 0.02
C ALA A 416 -9.21 -11.57 -1.32
N ARG A 417 -8.05 -10.92 -1.33
CA ARG A 417 -7.46 -10.34 -2.55
C ARG A 417 -6.51 -11.35 -3.19
N SER A 418 -6.71 -11.65 -4.46
CA SER A 418 -5.74 -12.37 -5.28
C SER A 418 -4.53 -11.47 -5.56
N GLY A 419 -3.59 -11.40 -4.62
CA GLY A 419 -2.35 -10.61 -4.73
C GLY A 419 -1.09 -11.47 -4.65
N ARG A 420 0.09 -10.82 -4.74
CA ARG A 420 1.39 -11.50 -4.53
C ARG A 420 1.66 -11.90 -3.09
N TRP A 421 0.97 -11.29 -2.13
CA TRP A 421 1.21 -11.50 -0.71
C TRP A 421 0.65 -12.84 -0.21
N ARG A 422 1.43 -13.52 0.63
CA ARG A 422 1.06 -14.74 1.34
C ARG A 422 1.18 -14.48 2.83
N VAL A 423 0.20 -14.97 3.60
CA VAL A 423 0.18 -14.77 5.06
C VAL A 423 0.71 -16.05 5.69
N VAL A 424 1.71 -15.93 6.54
CA VAL A 424 2.29 -17.04 7.30
C VAL A 424 2.19 -16.70 8.77
N ALA A 425 1.41 -17.46 9.54
CA ALA A 425 1.09 -17.05 10.90
C ALA A 425 1.19 -18.18 11.92
N SER A 426 1.69 -17.88 13.12
CA SER A 426 1.69 -18.84 14.23
C SER A 426 0.41 -18.73 15.05
N ILE A 427 -0.14 -19.89 15.45
CA ILE A 427 -1.32 -19.98 16.30
C ILE A 427 -1.22 -21.22 17.20
N ARG A 428 -1.76 -21.16 18.41
CA ARG A 428 -1.90 -22.36 19.26
C ARG A 428 -2.98 -23.30 18.73
N LYS A 429 -2.78 -24.60 18.92
CA LYS A 429 -3.75 -25.65 18.53
C LYS A 429 -5.14 -25.40 19.15
N PHE A 430 -5.19 -24.99 20.42
CA PHE A 430 -6.44 -24.67 21.11
C PHE A 430 -7.23 -23.55 20.41
N ASP A 431 -6.54 -22.47 20.04
CA ASP A 431 -7.17 -21.31 19.39
C ASP A 431 -7.58 -21.62 17.96
N LEU A 432 -6.80 -22.43 17.22
CA LEU A 432 -7.19 -22.90 15.89
C LEU A 432 -8.43 -23.81 15.93
N ARG A 433 -8.53 -24.72 16.91
CA ARG A 433 -9.69 -25.62 17.10
C ARG A 433 -11.00 -24.86 17.21
N HIS A 434 -10.99 -23.73 17.92
CA HIS A 434 -12.18 -22.90 18.14
C HIS A 434 -12.31 -21.74 17.13
N GLY A 435 -11.25 -21.44 16.38
CA GLY A 435 -11.18 -20.34 15.43
C GLY A 435 -11.65 -20.70 14.02
N ARG A 436 -12.98 -20.85 13.81
CA ARG A 436 -13.55 -21.16 12.48
C ARG A 436 -13.18 -20.15 11.38
N GLY A 437 -13.01 -18.88 11.75
CA GLY A 437 -12.54 -17.84 10.82
C GLY A 437 -11.15 -18.17 10.25
N TRP A 438 -10.21 -18.52 11.14
CA TRP A 438 -8.86 -18.93 10.76
C TRP A 438 -8.85 -20.21 9.93
N GLN A 439 -9.63 -21.24 10.31
CA GLN A 439 -9.71 -22.47 9.51
C GLN A 439 -10.21 -22.22 8.07
N ARG A 440 -11.14 -21.28 7.88
CA ARG A 440 -11.61 -20.89 6.54
C ARG A 440 -10.56 -20.14 5.74
N LEU A 441 -9.87 -19.19 6.36
CA LEU A 441 -8.84 -18.37 5.70
C LEU A 441 -7.64 -19.19 5.24
N PHE A 442 -7.26 -20.20 6.02
CA PHE A 442 -6.12 -21.08 5.76
C PHE A 442 -6.54 -22.44 5.21
N LYS A 443 -7.68 -22.53 4.51
CA LYS A 443 -8.17 -23.79 3.94
C LYS A 443 -7.14 -24.41 2.98
N GLY A 444 -6.87 -25.70 3.12
CA GLY A 444 -5.95 -26.44 2.25
C GLY A 444 -5.41 -27.70 2.91
N ALA A 445 -4.57 -28.44 2.18
CA ALA A 445 -3.91 -29.62 2.76
C ALA A 445 -2.71 -29.21 3.61
N PRO A 446 -2.47 -29.86 4.77
CA PRO A 446 -1.27 -29.65 5.55
C PRO A 446 -0.04 -30.27 4.87
N LYS A 447 1.14 -29.85 5.31
CA LYS A 447 2.40 -30.40 4.79
C LYS A 447 2.64 -31.80 5.33
N ALA A 448 2.74 -32.78 4.43
CA ALA A 448 3.08 -34.15 4.80
C ALA A 448 4.40 -34.23 5.59
N GLY A 449 4.44 -35.06 6.63
CA GLY A 449 5.57 -35.17 7.56
C GLY A 449 5.59 -34.13 8.68
N PHE A 450 4.84 -33.03 8.53
CA PHE A 450 4.69 -31.97 9.54
C PHE A 450 3.21 -31.61 9.71
N ALA A 451 2.32 -32.60 9.69
CA ALA A 451 0.88 -32.39 9.76
C ALA A 451 0.33 -32.80 11.13
N ASP A 452 -0.57 -31.99 11.68
CA ASP A 452 -1.46 -32.38 12.75
C ASP A 452 -2.76 -32.94 12.14
N ALA A 453 -3.11 -34.18 12.52
CA ALA A 453 -4.27 -34.87 12.00
C ALA A 453 -5.60 -34.17 12.34
N GLU A 454 -5.65 -33.38 13.42
CA GLU A 454 -6.82 -32.62 13.81
C GLU A 454 -7.21 -31.56 12.77
N PHE A 455 -6.22 -31.00 12.07
CA PHE A 455 -6.41 -29.88 11.14
C PHE A 455 -6.18 -30.28 9.68
N ALA A 456 -6.64 -31.48 9.29
CA ALA A 456 -6.42 -32.05 7.95
C ALA A 456 -6.96 -31.21 6.76
N ALA A 457 -7.91 -30.31 7.02
CA ALA A 457 -8.47 -29.39 6.01
C ALA A 457 -7.86 -27.97 6.06
N VAL A 458 -6.82 -27.77 6.87
CA VAL A 458 -6.13 -26.49 7.05
C VAL A 458 -4.68 -26.61 6.57
N ARG A 459 -4.23 -25.67 5.75
CA ARG A 459 -2.84 -25.58 5.30
C ARG A 459 -1.95 -25.13 6.46
N HIS A 460 -1.19 -26.07 7.01
CA HIS A 460 -0.30 -25.80 8.14
C HIS A 460 0.96 -26.67 8.14
N VAL A 461 1.91 -26.27 8.98
CA VAL A 461 2.99 -27.11 9.51
C VAL A 461 2.85 -27.20 11.04
N ASP A 462 2.99 -28.40 11.59
CA ASP A 462 3.02 -28.66 13.03
C ASP A 462 4.46 -28.65 13.54
N VAL A 463 4.70 -27.80 14.52
CA VAL A 463 5.98 -27.63 15.18
C VAL A 463 5.99 -28.50 16.44
N GLY A 464 6.63 -29.66 16.32
CA GLY A 464 6.82 -30.62 17.40
C GLY A 464 7.93 -30.23 18.37
N ARG A 465 8.17 -31.13 19.34
CA ARG A 465 9.35 -31.11 20.22
C ARG A 465 10.62 -31.40 19.43
N LEU A 466 11.78 -31.05 20.00
CA LEU A 466 13.08 -31.34 19.42
C LEU A 466 13.33 -32.84 19.35
N ASP A 467 13.78 -33.30 18.19
CA ASP A 467 14.28 -34.67 18.01
C ASP A 467 15.71 -34.83 18.56
N ASP A 468 16.25 -36.06 18.52
CA ASP A 468 17.60 -36.31 19.03
C ASP A 468 18.70 -35.69 18.15
N ALA A 469 18.46 -35.51 16.84
CA ALA A 469 19.41 -34.86 15.95
C ALA A 469 19.46 -33.35 16.23
N GLU A 470 18.31 -32.71 16.43
CA GLU A 470 18.18 -31.31 16.84
C GLU A 470 18.84 -31.06 18.21
N LEU A 471 18.65 -31.96 19.19
CA LEU A 471 19.35 -31.88 20.49
C LEU A 471 20.87 -32.07 20.35
N ALA A 472 21.32 -32.95 19.46
CA ALA A 472 22.73 -33.16 19.19
C ALA A 472 23.41 -31.92 18.60
N GLN A 473 22.70 -31.10 17.80
CA GLN A 473 23.22 -29.81 17.33
C GLN A 473 23.59 -28.89 18.51
N ALA A 474 22.70 -28.77 19.50
CA ALA A 474 22.96 -27.95 20.70
C ALA A 474 24.12 -28.52 21.55
N ALA A 475 24.18 -29.84 21.71
CA ALA A 475 25.29 -30.53 22.40
C ALA A 475 26.64 -30.38 21.67
N GLY A 476 26.61 -30.30 20.34
CA GLY A 476 27.80 -30.05 19.52
C GLY A 476 28.39 -28.67 19.77
N ARG A 477 27.53 -27.65 19.94
CA ARG A 477 27.94 -26.25 20.10
C ARG A 477 28.29 -25.86 21.54
N HIS A 478 27.83 -26.61 22.55
CA HIS A 478 28.09 -26.26 23.95
C HIS A 478 28.40 -27.47 24.83
N ALA A 479 29.61 -27.50 25.42
CA ALA A 479 30.07 -28.61 26.26
C ALA A 479 29.17 -28.85 27.47
N GLY A 480 28.75 -27.78 28.18
CA GLY A 480 27.84 -27.92 29.31
C GLY A 480 26.47 -28.49 28.94
N VAL A 481 25.99 -28.26 27.71
CA VAL A 481 24.73 -28.86 27.22
C VAL A 481 24.93 -30.34 26.93
N ARG A 482 26.07 -30.71 26.36
CA ARG A 482 26.44 -32.12 26.12
C ARG A 482 26.47 -32.90 27.42
N ASP A 483 27.14 -32.37 28.43
CA ASP A 483 27.26 -33.01 29.75
C ASP A 483 25.88 -33.12 30.44
N LEU A 484 25.07 -32.06 30.36
CA LEU A 484 23.69 -32.07 30.87
C LEU A 484 22.84 -33.16 30.20
N LEU A 485 22.90 -33.27 28.87
CA LEU A 485 22.15 -34.27 28.11
C LEU A 485 22.64 -35.70 28.35
N GLY A 486 23.94 -35.86 28.63
CA GLY A 486 24.56 -37.15 29.00
C GLY A 486 24.17 -37.61 30.40
N ALA A 487 24.07 -36.68 31.36
CA ALA A 487 23.69 -36.98 32.75
C ALA A 487 22.17 -36.94 33.00
N ALA A 488 21.37 -36.44 32.05
CA ALA A 488 19.93 -36.30 32.20
C ALA A 488 19.21 -37.65 32.28
N SER A 489 18.38 -37.82 33.31
CA SER A 489 17.41 -38.93 33.34
C SER A 489 16.47 -38.86 32.13
N PRO A 490 15.87 -39.98 31.67
CA PRO A 490 14.99 -39.99 30.49
C PRO A 490 13.87 -38.92 30.58
N SER A 491 13.22 -38.85 31.74
CA SER A 491 12.13 -37.89 31.98
C SER A 491 12.56 -36.43 32.09
N PHE A 492 13.86 -36.14 32.28
CA PHE A 492 14.41 -34.79 32.21
C PHE A 492 14.88 -34.47 30.79
N ARG A 493 15.45 -35.44 30.08
CA ARG A 493 15.77 -35.32 28.66
C ARG A 493 14.51 -35.02 27.82
N ASP A 494 13.38 -35.64 28.15
CA ASP A 494 12.09 -35.34 27.51
C ASP A 494 11.59 -33.90 27.75
N LEU A 495 11.94 -33.29 28.89
CA LEU A 495 11.66 -31.88 29.15
C LEU A 495 12.56 -30.98 28.30
N LEU A 496 13.84 -31.33 28.14
CA LEU A 496 14.81 -30.61 27.32
C LEU A 496 14.50 -30.67 25.82
N ARG A 497 13.65 -31.60 25.38
CA ARG A 497 13.10 -31.58 24.01
C ARG A 497 12.19 -30.37 23.74
N SER A 498 11.78 -29.59 24.75
CA SER A 498 11.14 -28.30 24.53
C SER A 498 12.21 -27.21 24.35
N PRO A 499 12.23 -26.46 23.22
CA PRO A 499 13.19 -25.37 23.02
C PRO A 499 13.22 -24.35 24.16
N PHE A 500 12.05 -24.02 24.73
CA PHE A 500 11.94 -23.15 25.90
C PHE A 500 12.68 -23.72 27.12
N ASN A 501 12.46 -25.01 27.43
CA ASN A 501 13.12 -25.65 28.57
C ASN A 501 14.62 -25.81 28.35
N LEU A 502 15.03 -26.12 27.11
CA LEU A 502 16.45 -26.20 26.75
C LEU A 502 17.13 -24.86 26.99
N ARG A 503 16.54 -23.75 26.51
CA ARG A 503 17.04 -22.40 26.75
C ARG A 503 17.19 -22.11 28.25
N LEU A 504 16.15 -22.35 29.05
CA LEU A 504 16.22 -22.15 30.50
C LEU A 504 17.33 -22.99 31.15
N ALA A 505 17.52 -24.23 30.71
CA ALA A 505 18.57 -25.08 31.23
C ALA A 505 19.97 -24.52 30.91
N VAL A 506 20.18 -23.97 29.71
CA VAL A 506 21.42 -23.29 29.35
C VAL A 506 21.63 -22.02 30.18
N GLU A 507 20.61 -21.17 30.32
CA GLU A 507 20.70 -19.96 31.15
C GLU A 507 21.07 -20.28 32.60
N LEU A 508 20.57 -21.40 33.15
CA LEU A 508 20.94 -21.88 34.49
C LEU A 508 22.40 -22.39 34.58
N LEU A 509 22.91 -23.03 33.52
CA LEU A 509 24.31 -23.48 33.44
C LEU A 509 25.26 -22.27 33.41
N GLU A 510 24.94 -21.25 32.61
CA GLU A 510 25.73 -20.01 32.49
C GLU A 510 25.70 -19.18 33.78
N GLY A 511 24.59 -19.21 34.52
CA GLY A 511 24.43 -18.52 35.80
C GLY A 511 25.22 -19.13 36.98
N GLY A 512 26.06 -20.15 36.74
CA GLY A 512 26.97 -20.71 37.74
C GLY A 512 26.29 -21.56 38.83
N ARG A 513 25.03 -21.99 38.64
CA ARG A 513 24.40 -23.02 39.50
C ARG A 513 24.48 -24.37 38.79
N PRO A 514 25.47 -25.22 39.08
CA PRO A 514 25.44 -26.58 38.58
C PRO A 514 24.17 -27.26 39.09
N PRO A 515 23.30 -27.82 38.23
CA PRO A 515 22.16 -28.60 38.70
C PRO A 515 22.71 -29.88 39.30
N THR A 516 22.91 -29.91 40.62
CA THR A 516 23.48 -31.06 41.34
C THR A 516 22.58 -32.30 41.34
N SER A 517 21.38 -32.24 40.73
CA SER A 517 20.59 -33.41 40.32
C SER A 517 19.34 -32.99 39.52
N ALA A 518 18.75 -33.92 38.77
CA ALA A 518 17.49 -33.74 38.03
C ALA A 518 16.30 -33.26 38.90
N ARG A 519 16.32 -33.48 40.22
CA ARG A 519 15.33 -32.92 41.17
C ARG A 519 15.52 -31.42 41.39
N SER A 520 16.77 -30.93 41.46
CA SER A 520 17.11 -29.52 41.64
C SER A 520 16.77 -28.68 40.40
N ALA A 521 17.04 -29.23 39.21
CA ALA A 521 16.66 -28.60 37.94
C ALA A 521 15.14 -28.55 37.73
N ARG A 522 14.41 -29.65 38.02
CA ARG A 522 12.92 -29.64 37.98
C ARG A 522 12.32 -28.65 38.96
N GLY A 523 12.84 -28.59 40.18
CA GLY A 523 12.40 -27.63 41.19
C GLY A 523 12.56 -26.19 40.71
N SER A 524 13.76 -25.84 40.23
CA SER A 524 14.08 -24.49 39.75
C SER A 524 13.28 -24.09 38.50
N ILE A 525 13.12 -25.01 37.53
CA ILE A 525 12.32 -24.78 36.32
C ILE A 525 10.83 -24.62 36.64
N CYS A 526 10.29 -25.39 37.60
CA CYS A 526 8.88 -25.27 38.01
C CYS A 526 8.60 -24.09 38.96
N SER A 527 9.62 -23.58 39.67
CA SER A 527 9.49 -22.47 40.63
C SER A 527 9.85 -21.09 40.07
N THR A 528 10.26 -21.00 38.80
CA THR A 528 10.56 -19.71 38.17
C THR A 528 9.23 -19.02 37.81
N PRO A 529 8.93 -17.80 38.31
CA PRO A 529 7.67 -17.14 38.01
C PRO A 529 7.57 -16.88 36.50
N ILE A 530 6.43 -17.24 35.90
CA ILE A 530 6.04 -16.72 34.60
C ILE A 530 5.85 -15.21 34.78
N GLY A 531 6.77 -14.41 34.26
CA GLY A 531 6.78 -12.96 34.43
C GLY A 531 5.46 -12.34 33.95
N THR A 532 4.64 -11.89 34.89
CA THR A 532 3.65 -10.85 34.64
C THR A 532 4.39 -9.53 34.54
N ASN A 533 4.48 -8.98 33.33
CA ASN A 533 5.09 -7.68 33.08
C ASN A 533 4.37 -6.58 33.87
N GLY A 534 5.20 -5.74 34.51
CA GLY A 534 4.76 -4.70 35.42
C GLY A 534 4.01 -3.56 34.74
N TYR A 535 2.89 -3.18 35.35
CA TYR A 535 2.38 -1.82 35.26
C TYR A 535 3.21 -0.94 36.21
N ALA A 536 3.97 -0.01 35.65
CA ALA A 536 4.57 1.07 36.42
C ALA A 536 3.47 2.06 36.84
N SER A 537 3.15 2.07 38.13
CA SER A 537 2.26 3.04 38.76
C SER A 537 2.89 4.44 38.73
N ARG A 538 2.12 5.45 38.30
CA ARG A 538 2.51 6.88 38.35
C ARG A 538 2.75 7.36 39.80
N PRO A 539 3.60 8.37 40.03
CA PRO A 539 3.93 8.85 41.37
C PRO A 539 2.90 9.86 41.91
N THR A 540 2.61 9.76 43.21
CA THR A 540 1.97 10.81 44.04
C THR A 540 2.97 11.33 45.08
N PRO A 541 2.87 12.61 45.51
CA PRO A 541 3.91 13.34 46.24
C PRO A 541 3.91 13.07 47.77
N PRO A 542 4.93 13.56 48.52
CA PRO A 542 5.40 12.94 49.76
C PRO A 542 4.70 13.47 51.02
N GLY A 543 4.50 12.58 51.99
CA GLY A 543 4.10 12.89 53.36
C GLY A 543 4.65 11.82 54.30
N GLY A 544 5.47 12.23 55.27
CA GLY A 544 6.39 11.36 56.00
C GLY A 544 5.79 10.54 57.15
N ALA A 545 6.55 9.51 57.54
CA ALA A 545 6.60 8.98 58.90
C ALA A 545 7.88 8.12 59.06
N ARG A 546 8.39 8.09 60.30
CA ARG A 546 9.74 7.68 60.76
C ARG A 546 10.04 6.17 60.66
N PRO A 547 11.33 5.74 60.74
CA PRO A 547 11.73 4.34 60.67
C PRO A 547 11.68 3.64 62.04
N CYS A 548 11.24 2.39 62.07
CA CYS A 548 11.50 1.44 63.16
C CYS A 548 12.40 0.32 62.65
N SER A 549 13.51 0.10 63.35
CA SER A 549 14.51 -0.95 63.10
C SER A 549 13.96 -2.36 63.38
N PRO A 550 14.52 -3.43 62.78
CA PRO A 550 14.03 -4.80 62.96
C PRO A 550 14.71 -5.52 64.15
N PRO A 551 14.04 -6.50 64.81
CA PRO A 551 14.69 -7.49 65.64
C PRO A 551 14.97 -8.80 64.88
N PRO A 552 15.80 -9.70 65.45
CA PRO A 552 16.68 -10.56 64.65
C PRO A 552 16.14 -11.97 64.36
N SER A 553 16.84 -12.61 63.43
CA SER A 553 16.76 -13.99 63.00
C SER A 553 16.62 -15.03 64.12
N SER A 554 15.61 -15.91 64.01
CA SER A 554 15.74 -17.30 64.48
C SER A 554 14.79 -18.27 63.76
N GLY A 555 15.33 -19.48 63.58
CA GLY A 555 14.90 -20.63 62.78
C GLY A 555 13.42 -20.99 62.69
N TRP A 556 13.06 -21.53 61.52
CA TRP A 556 11.95 -22.47 61.39
C TRP A 556 12.38 -23.70 60.59
N ARG A 557 12.07 -24.86 61.20
CA ARG A 557 12.26 -26.22 60.68
C ARG A 557 11.16 -26.57 59.67
N ASN A 558 11.49 -27.58 58.86
CA ASN A 558 10.66 -28.20 57.83
C ASN A 558 9.22 -28.52 58.25
N GLY A 559 8.29 -28.24 57.34
CA GLY A 559 7.06 -29.03 57.19
C GLY A 559 5.74 -28.34 57.50
N GLU A 560 5.36 -27.26 56.79
CA GLU A 560 3.95 -26.81 56.75
C GLU A 560 3.63 -25.81 55.60
N ALA A 561 4.14 -26.04 54.39
CA ALA A 561 3.87 -25.19 53.22
C ALA A 561 3.14 -25.93 52.09
N PHE A 562 2.17 -26.78 52.43
CA PHE A 562 1.33 -27.50 51.46
C PHE A 562 -0.16 -27.24 51.73
N ARG A 563 -0.60 -25.96 51.68
CA ARG A 563 -2.05 -25.66 51.58
C ARG A 563 -2.48 -24.29 51.08
N PHE A 564 -1.60 -23.43 50.56
CA PHE A 564 -1.98 -22.06 50.18
C PHE A 564 -1.89 -21.68 48.70
N LEU A 565 -1.84 -22.66 47.78
CA LEU A 565 -1.79 -22.37 46.34
C LEU A 565 -2.83 -23.11 45.50
N VAL A 566 -4.08 -23.17 45.97
CA VAL A 566 -5.25 -23.42 45.10
C VAL A 566 -6.40 -22.57 45.62
N MET A 567 -6.52 -21.33 45.13
CA MET A 567 -7.79 -20.59 44.92
C MET A 567 -7.48 -19.13 44.59
N ARG A 568 -7.24 -18.84 43.31
CA ARG A 568 -7.52 -17.53 42.69
C ARG A 568 -7.78 -17.71 41.19
N SER A 569 -8.86 -18.43 40.88
CA SER A 569 -9.58 -18.26 39.61
C SER A 569 -10.91 -17.58 39.96
N GLY A 570 -11.12 -16.40 39.38
CA GLY A 570 -12.28 -15.57 39.66
C GLY A 570 -13.58 -16.28 39.32
N LYS A 571 -14.39 -16.55 40.35
CA LYS A 571 -15.85 -16.55 40.24
C LYS A 571 -16.38 -15.63 41.33
N ARG A 572 -17.26 -14.71 40.92
CA ARG A 572 -18.03 -13.85 41.83
C ARG A 572 -18.74 -14.73 42.86
N ALA A 573 -18.64 -14.36 44.14
CA ALA A 573 -19.58 -14.78 45.15
C ALA A 573 -20.04 -13.52 45.91
N LEU A 574 -21.35 -13.37 45.99
CA LEU A 574 -22.08 -12.37 46.78
C LEU A 574 -21.76 -12.53 48.28
N PRO A 575 -21.94 -11.48 49.10
CA PRO A 575 -21.57 -11.51 50.51
C PRO A 575 -22.66 -12.19 51.34
N TRP A 576 -22.30 -12.80 52.46
CA TRP A 576 -23.11 -12.81 53.70
C TRP A 576 -22.24 -13.22 54.92
N PRO A 577 -22.64 -12.86 56.16
CA PRO A 577 -21.78 -12.30 57.19
C PRO A 577 -21.49 -13.24 58.36
N GLY A 578 -20.56 -12.81 59.22
CA GLY A 578 -20.62 -13.11 60.65
C GLY A 578 -19.38 -13.78 61.23
N CYS A 579 -18.77 -13.02 62.15
CA CYS A 579 -17.73 -13.36 63.14
C CYS A 579 -16.30 -12.99 62.76
#